data_AF-A0A2W6WI47-F1
#
_entry.id   AF-A0A2W6WI47-F1
#
_cell.length_a   1.000
_cell.length_b   1.000
_cell.length_c   1.000
_cell.angle_alpha   90.00
_cell.angle_beta   90.00
_cell.angle_gamma   90.00
#
_symmetry.space_group_name_H-M   'P 1'
#
loop_
_entity.id
_entity.type
_entity.pdbx_description
1 polymer ?
#
loop_
_entity_poly.entity_id
_entity_poly.type
_entity_poly.pdbx_seq_one_letter_code
_entity_poly.pdbx_strand_id
1 'polypeptide(L)'
;MGTFTLGAALTLALQPSAGLAKRQARSGALHRTGARVLRDSVEAGTFEHAFFTPPGKGETDRLLRAARKALDAGRRLRREARAGIRALTPIERGIATLTSASVRIFEEILTLSRLNRGRIFPSYDYLAEATGLGRATVARGLKILEDVGFVMRQRRFKRIEDAQGPGPRYEQTSNAYRTMLPQAIVAYLPRWMRPAPVSDDMLQRRIDAAQDIADMRGSLPCKELAGTIADGALGKVLARLGAALDRQERESQKNPQPLSESSYKGSVPAEGGMTP
;
A
#
# COMPACT_ATOMS: atom_id res chain seq x y z
N MET A 1 -26.76 25.42 27.38
CA MET A 1 -27.48 24.26 26.82
C MET A 1 -26.67 23.76 25.64
N GLY A 2 -25.90 22.69 25.85
CA GLY A 2 -24.81 22.27 24.96
C GLY A 2 -25.28 21.51 23.72
N THR A 3 -24.65 21.83 22.60
CA THR A 3 -24.77 21.14 21.31
C THR A 3 -23.73 20.02 21.23
N PHE A 4 -24.18 18.78 21.26
CA PHE A 4 -23.38 17.62 20.85
C PHE A 4 -24.00 17.00 19.59
N THR A 5 -23.20 16.18 18.88
CA THR A 5 -23.53 15.28 17.74
C THR A 5 -23.31 15.90 16.34
N LEU A 6 -22.56 15.33 15.38
CA LEU A 6 -22.32 13.92 15.00
C LEU A 6 -20.85 13.65 14.53
N GLY A 7 -19.86 14.43 14.95
CA GLY A 7 -18.45 14.23 14.51
C GLY A 7 -17.61 13.28 15.36
N ALA A 8 -18.05 12.94 16.58
CA ALA A 8 -17.22 12.27 17.59
C ALA A 8 -17.46 10.76 17.75
N ALA A 9 -18.45 10.17 17.07
CA ALA A 9 -18.77 8.75 17.21
C ALA A 9 -17.94 7.84 16.28
N LEU A 10 -17.28 8.38 15.25
CA LEU A 10 -16.52 7.57 14.28
C LEU A 10 -15.02 7.49 14.62
N THR A 11 -14.51 8.40 15.43
CA THR A 11 -13.11 8.44 15.88
C THR A 11 -12.80 7.55 17.08
N LEU A 12 -13.82 7.01 17.75
CA LEU A 12 -13.67 6.04 18.85
C LEU A 12 -13.54 4.58 18.37
N ALA A 13 -13.68 4.31 17.07
CA ALA A 13 -13.51 2.96 16.50
C ALA A 13 -12.08 2.64 16.01
N LEU A 14 -11.13 3.59 16.08
CA LEU A 14 -9.81 3.45 15.46
C LEU A 14 -8.62 3.92 16.32
N GLN A 15 -8.79 4.14 17.62
CA GLN A 15 -7.64 4.26 18.50
C GLN A 15 -7.08 2.88 18.87
N PRO A 16 -5.78 2.62 18.69
CA PRO A 16 -5.15 1.43 19.22
C PRO A 16 -5.11 1.56 20.73
N SER A 17 -5.95 0.78 21.43
CA SER A 17 -5.88 0.63 22.87
C SER A 17 -4.45 0.22 23.27
N ALA A 18 -3.76 1.14 23.92
CA ALA A 18 -2.57 0.85 24.70
C ALA A 18 -2.94 -0.16 25.80
N GLY A 19 -2.10 -1.16 26.02
CA GLY A 19 -2.10 -1.92 27.27
C GLY A 19 -2.99 -3.14 27.36
N LEU A 20 -3.07 -3.96 26.31
CA LEU A 20 -3.35 -5.39 26.46
C LEU A 20 -2.13 -6.15 25.94
N ALA A 21 -1.28 -6.58 26.87
CA ALA A 21 -0.24 -7.55 26.58
C ALA A 21 -0.89 -8.69 25.80
N LYS A 22 -0.52 -8.83 24.51
CA LYS A 22 -0.93 -9.96 23.68
C LYS A 22 -0.47 -11.21 24.42
N ARG A 23 -1.39 -11.83 25.16
CA ARG A 23 -1.23 -13.18 25.66
C ARG A 23 -0.99 -13.99 24.40
N GLN A 24 0.26 -14.41 24.20
CA GLN A 24 0.62 -15.28 23.09
C GLN A 24 -0.38 -16.42 23.15
N ALA A 25 -1.25 -16.52 22.13
CA ALA A 25 -2.09 -17.69 21.99
C ALA A 25 -1.11 -18.87 21.96
N ARG A 26 -1.12 -19.68 23.02
CA ARG A 26 -0.39 -20.94 23.03
C ARG A 26 -1.06 -21.79 21.96
N SER A 27 -0.54 -21.73 20.74
CA SER A 27 -0.97 -22.59 19.64
C SER A 27 -0.45 -24.00 19.96
N GLY A 28 -1.16 -24.67 20.85
CA GLY A 28 -0.94 -26.05 21.27
C GLY A 28 -1.77 -27.06 20.47
N ALA A 29 -2.16 -26.73 19.24
CA ALA A 29 -2.65 -27.74 18.32
C ALA A 29 -1.42 -28.41 17.68
N LEU A 30 -1.21 -29.68 18.01
CA LEU A 30 -0.24 -30.53 17.31
C LEU A 30 -0.59 -30.48 15.82
N HIS A 31 0.29 -29.89 15.00
CA HIS A 31 0.19 -29.98 13.55
C HIS A 31 0.11 -31.46 13.18
N ARG A 32 -1.09 -31.95 12.81
CA ARG A 32 -1.31 -33.32 12.29
C ARG A 32 -0.84 -33.43 10.83
N THR A 33 0.31 -32.82 10.57
CA THR A 33 1.15 -32.88 9.38
C THR A 33 2.54 -32.51 9.90
N GLY A 34 3.44 -33.46 10.10
CA GLY A 34 4.83 -33.20 10.51
C GLY A 34 5.65 -32.51 9.40
N ALA A 35 5.16 -31.40 8.85
CA ALA A 35 5.56 -30.90 7.54
C ALA A 35 6.76 -29.94 7.56
N ARG A 36 7.62 -30.19 6.57
CA ARG A 36 8.85 -29.51 6.16
C ARG A 36 8.63 -28.14 5.48
N VAL A 37 7.48 -27.51 5.64
CA VAL A 37 7.09 -26.30 4.91
C VAL A 37 6.77 -25.16 5.87
N LEU A 38 7.41 -24.01 5.65
CA LEU A 38 7.25 -22.84 6.52
C LEU A 38 5.95 -22.10 6.21
N ARG A 39 5.39 -21.44 7.24
CA ARG A 39 4.26 -20.53 7.10
C ARG A 39 4.53 -19.47 6.02
N ASP A 40 3.46 -19.10 5.30
CA ASP A 40 3.44 -18.11 4.20
C ASP A 40 4.28 -18.50 2.98
N SER A 41 4.66 -19.77 2.87
CA SER A 41 5.26 -20.32 1.65
C SER A 41 4.17 -20.58 0.60
N VAL A 42 4.50 -20.33 -0.67
CA VAL A 42 3.59 -20.50 -1.82
C VAL A 42 4.10 -21.64 -2.71
N GLU A 43 3.21 -22.34 -3.39
CA GLU A 43 3.59 -23.43 -4.28
C GLU A 43 4.41 -22.92 -5.47
N ALA A 44 5.54 -23.59 -5.75
CA ALA A 44 6.38 -23.28 -6.90
C ALA A 44 5.60 -23.41 -8.21
N GLY A 45 5.85 -22.50 -9.16
CA GLY A 45 5.19 -22.46 -10.46
C GLY A 45 3.85 -21.70 -10.51
N THR A 46 3.22 -21.39 -9.38
CA THR A 46 1.89 -20.75 -9.38
C THR A 46 1.92 -19.23 -9.53
N PHE A 47 2.76 -18.54 -8.74
CA PHE A 47 2.76 -17.07 -8.63
C PHE A 47 3.89 -16.39 -9.42
N GLU A 48 4.82 -17.17 -9.95
CA GLU A 48 6.11 -16.67 -10.45
C GLU A 48 5.96 -15.74 -11.65
N HIS A 49 4.93 -15.95 -12.49
CA HIS A 49 4.65 -15.13 -13.66
C HIS A 49 4.31 -13.67 -13.30
N ALA A 50 3.57 -13.44 -12.20
CA ALA A 50 3.21 -12.10 -11.72
C ALA A 50 4.28 -11.51 -10.80
N PHE A 51 5.07 -12.36 -10.16
CA PHE A 51 6.10 -11.93 -9.21
C PHE A 51 7.34 -11.37 -9.89
N PHE A 52 7.84 -12.04 -10.94
CA PHE A 52 9.05 -11.62 -11.62
C PHE A 52 8.78 -10.56 -12.69
N THR A 53 9.69 -9.60 -12.79
CA THR A 53 9.72 -8.62 -13.87
C THR A 53 11.11 -8.64 -14.47
N PRO A 54 11.25 -8.81 -15.80
CA PRO A 54 12.55 -8.74 -16.45
C PRO A 54 13.20 -7.39 -16.19
N PRO A 55 14.47 -7.34 -15.76
CA PRO A 55 15.16 -6.08 -15.53
C PRO A 55 15.36 -5.34 -16.86
N GLY A 56 15.15 -4.03 -16.84
CA GLY A 56 15.46 -3.15 -17.96
C GLY A 56 16.97 -3.04 -18.20
N LYS A 57 17.35 -2.52 -19.37
CA LYS A 57 18.76 -2.32 -19.73
C LYS A 57 19.46 -1.42 -18.71
N GLY A 58 20.55 -1.91 -18.11
CA GLY A 58 21.35 -1.19 -17.11
C GLY A 58 20.67 -1.00 -15.74
N GLU A 59 19.47 -1.55 -15.53
CA GLU A 59 18.74 -1.43 -14.27
C GLU A 59 19.50 -2.07 -13.11
N THR A 60 20.05 -3.26 -13.33
CA THR A 60 20.83 -3.99 -12.32
C THR A 60 22.08 -3.21 -11.89
N ASP A 61 22.78 -2.55 -12.81
CA ASP A 61 23.93 -1.70 -12.48
C ASP A 61 23.52 -0.46 -11.68
N ARG A 62 22.39 0.15 -12.04
CA ARG A 62 21.81 1.28 -11.31
C ARG A 62 21.45 0.88 -9.88
N LEU A 63 20.82 -0.29 -9.70
CA LEU A 63 20.48 -0.86 -8.40
C LEU A 63 21.73 -1.12 -7.56
N LEU A 64 22.77 -1.72 -8.14
CA LEU A 64 24.03 -1.98 -7.44
C LEU A 64 24.71 -0.68 -6.99
N ARG A 65 24.78 0.32 -7.89
CA ARG A 65 25.32 1.65 -7.55
C ARG A 65 24.51 2.30 -6.43
N ALA A 66 23.18 2.19 -6.47
CA ALA A 66 22.29 2.73 -5.44
C ALA A 66 22.54 2.05 -4.09
N ALA A 67 22.66 0.73 -4.04
CA ALA A 67 22.97 -0.02 -2.82
C ALA A 67 24.33 0.38 -2.23
N ARG A 68 25.37 0.53 -3.07
CA ARG A 68 26.70 1.01 -2.63
C ARG A 68 26.62 2.43 -2.05
N LYS A 69 25.90 3.35 -2.69
CA LYS A 69 25.71 4.72 -2.18
C LYS A 69 24.83 4.78 -0.93
N ALA A 70 23.84 3.91 -0.82
CA ALA A 70 23.04 3.76 0.40
C ALA A 70 23.89 3.25 1.56
N LEU A 71 24.83 2.32 1.32
CA LEU A 71 25.80 1.88 2.33
C LEU A 71 26.69 3.04 2.80
N ASP A 72 27.20 3.87 1.88
CA ASP A 72 27.99 5.05 2.22
C ASP A 72 27.17 6.06 3.06
N ALA A 73 25.90 6.27 2.70
CA ALA A 73 24.98 7.10 3.48
C ALA A 73 24.72 6.51 4.87
N GLY A 74 24.48 5.21 4.97
CA GLY A 74 24.30 4.51 6.24
C GLY A 74 25.51 4.61 7.16
N ARG A 75 26.73 4.59 6.62
CA ARG A 75 27.96 4.82 7.38
C ARG A 75 28.03 6.24 7.97
N ARG A 76 27.61 7.26 7.21
CA ARG A 76 27.54 8.65 7.69
C ARG A 76 26.48 8.81 8.79
N LEU A 77 25.27 8.30 8.55
CA LEU A 77 24.18 8.30 9.54
C LEU A 77 24.59 7.63 10.85
N ARG A 78 25.30 6.50 10.77
CA ARG A 78 25.81 5.81 11.97
C ARG A 78 26.85 6.64 12.72
N ARG A 79 27.68 7.42 12.02
CA ARG A 79 28.64 8.34 12.65
C ARG A 79 27.93 9.49 13.36
N GLU A 80 26.96 10.12 12.71
CA GLU A 80 26.15 11.20 13.28
C GLU A 80 25.41 10.76 14.53
N ALA A 81 24.79 9.56 14.49
CA ALA A 81 24.08 8.99 15.62
C ALA A 81 25.00 8.71 16.82
N ARG A 82 26.21 8.20 16.57
CA ARG A 82 27.20 7.97 17.63
C ARG A 82 27.77 9.26 18.21
N ALA A 83 27.88 10.30 17.39
CA ALA A 83 28.33 11.61 17.82
C ALA A 83 27.25 12.40 18.58
N GLY A 84 26.02 11.88 18.68
CA GLY A 84 24.92 12.55 19.38
C GLY A 84 24.36 13.78 18.65
N ILE A 85 24.70 13.98 17.36
CA ILE A 85 24.26 15.15 16.59
C ILE A 85 22.75 15.12 16.38
N ARG A 86 22.19 13.93 16.06
CA ARG A 86 20.77 13.75 15.78
C ARG A 86 20.34 12.29 15.98
N ALA A 87 19.09 12.10 16.40
CA ALA A 87 18.45 10.78 16.42
C ALA A 87 18.03 10.35 15.00
N LEU A 88 18.26 9.07 14.67
CA LEU A 88 17.92 8.52 13.36
C LEU A 88 16.43 8.17 13.26
N THR A 89 15.81 8.57 12.16
CA THR A 89 14.46 8.11 11.79
C THR A 89 14.42 6.58 11.57
N PRO A 90 13.25 5.93 11.57
CA PRO A 90 13.15 4.50 11.28
C PRO A 90 13.79 4.08 9.96
N ILE A 91 13.63 4.88 8.90
CA ILE A 91 14.22 4.64 7.58
C ILE A 91 15.74 4.73 7.65
N GLU A 92 16.26 5.77 8.30
CA GLU A 92 17.71 5.98 8.48
C GLU A 92 18.34 4.87 9.30
N ARG A 93 17.64 4.36 10.32
CA ARG A 93 18.09 3.19 11.08
C ARG A 93 18.21 1.97 10.17
N GLY A 94 17.21 1.73 9.31
CA GLY A 94 17.26 0.68 8.29
C GLY A 94 18.47 0.81 7.38
N ILE A 95 18.68 1.98 6.76
CA ILE A 95 19.84 2.25 5.89
C ILE A 95 21.16 2.06 6.66
N ALA A 96 21.21 2.51 7.92
CA ALA A 96 22.37 2.34 8.79
C ALA A 96 22.64 0.89 9.20
N THR A 97 21.75 -0.07 8.93
CA THR A 97 22.04 -1.52 9.11
C THR A 97 22.77 -2.15 7.92
N LEU A 98 22.84 -1.47 6.77
CA LEU A 98 23.53 -1.99 5.60
C LEU A 98 25.01 -2.30 5.89
N THR A 99 25.47 -3.42 5.34
CA THR A 99 26.84 -3.92 5.46
C THR A 99 27.45 -4.18 4.08
N SER A 100 28.78 -4.28 4.02
CA SER A 100 29.47 -4.72 2.80
C SER A 100 29.01 -6.12 2.36
N ALA A 101 28.81 -7.04 3.32
CA ALA A 101 28.32 -8.38 3.07
C ALA A 101 26.92 -8.38 2.41
N SER A 102 25.97 -7.56 2.92
CA SER A 102 24.65 -7.44 2.29
C SER A 102 24.74 -6.89 0.87
N VAL A 103 25.62 -5.92 0.60
CA VAL A 103 25.80 -5.39 -0.77
C VAL A 103 26.43 -6.43 -1.69
N ARG A 104 27.35 -7.25 -1.20
CA ARG A 104 27.96 -8.36 -1.97
C ARG A 104 26.93 -9.45 -2.31
N ILE A 105 26.06 -9.80 -1.37
CA ILE A 105 24.94 -10.74 -1.64
C ILE A 105 23.99 -10.14 -2.68
N PHE A 106 23.69 -8.84 -2.56
CA PHE A 106 22.83 -8.16 -3.53
C PHE A 106 23.44 -8.12 -4.93
N GLU A 107 24.76 -7.93 -5.04
CA GLU A 107 25.48 -8.00 -6.31
C GLU A 107 25.29 -9.36 -6.99
N GLU A 108 25.40 -10.47 -6.25
CA GLU A 108 25.17 -11.81 -6.81
C GLU A 108 23.71 -12.00 -7.26
N ILE A 109 22.74 -11.55 -6.46
CA ILE A 109 21.32 -11.57 -6.83
C ILE A 109 21.07 -10.78 -8.12
N LEU A 110 21.72 -9.63 -8.29
CA LEU A 110 21.59 -8.80 -9.49
C LEU A 110 22.26 -9.44 -10.71
N THR A 111 23.38 -10.14 -10.52
CA THR A 111 24.00 -10.95 -11.58
C THR A 111 23.04 -12.05 -12.05
N LEU A 112 22.44 -12.80 -11.12
CA LEU A 112 21.41 -13.79 -11.43
C LEU A 112 20.17 -13.17 -12.10
N SER A 113 19.75 -12.00 -11.65
CA SER A 113 18.65 -11.24 -12.27
C SER A 113 18.93 -10.95 -13.74
N ARG A 114 20.14 -10.49 -14.05
CA ARG A 114 20.56 -10.20 -15.42
C ARG A 114 20.61 -11.47 -16.29
N LEU A 115 21.21 -12.55 -15.78
CA LEU A 115 21.37 -13.79 -16.52
C LEU A 115 20.04 -14.51 -16.77
N ASN A 116 19.13 -14.49 -15.80
CA ASN A 116 17.87 -15.25 -15.82
C ASN A 116 16.63 -14.39 -16.14
N ARG A 117 16.81 -13.21 -16.76
CA ARG A 117 15.72 -12.29 -17.11
C ARG A 117 14.79 -12.00 -15.93
N GLY A 118 15.36 -11.80 -14.75
CA GLY A 118 14.66 -11.49 -13.50
C GLY A 118 14.16 -12.70 -12.71
N ARG A 119 14.25 -13.93 -13.24
CA ARG A 119 13.83 -15.16 -12.53
C ARG A 119 14.94 -15.65 -11.59
N ILE A 120 14.81 -15.37 -10.29
CA ILE A 120 15.90 -15.57 -9.32
C ILE A 120 15.46 -16.56 -8.24
N PHE A 121 16.10 -17.73 -8.21
CA PHE A 121 15.81 -18.81 -7.25
C PHE A 121 17.04 -19.43 -6.56
N PRO A 122 18.07 -18.65 -6.15
CA PRO A 122 19.25 -19.20 -5.50
C PRO A 122 18.91 -19.80 -4.14
N SER A 123 19.57 -20.90 -3.81
CA SER A 123 19.58 -21.44 -2.45
C SER A 123 20.50 -20.58 -1.55
N TYR A 124 20.37 -20.75 -0.24
CA TYR A 124 21.27 -20.10 0.72
C TYR A 124 22.70 -20.59 0.57
N ASP A 125 22.85 -21.88 0.22
CA ASP A 125 24.14 -22.51 0.02
C ASP A 125 24.81 -22.02 -1.26
N TYR A 126 24.05 -21.87 -2.35
CA TYR A 126 24.54 -21.24 -3.58
C TYR A 126 25.07 -19.83 -3.29
N LEU A 127 24.30 -19.00 -2.58
CA LEU A 127 24.74 -17.64 -2.24
C LEU A 127 25.98 -17.64 -1.35
N ALA A 128 26.09 -18.59 -0.42
CA ALA A 128 27.24 -18.72 0.45
C ALA A 128 28.51 -19.04 -0.35
N GLU A 129 28.43 -20.02 -1.25
CA GLU A 129 29.52 -20.43 -2.14
C GLU A 129 29.90 -19.30 -3.11
N ALA A 130 28.93 -18.75 -3.84
CA ALA A 130 29.18 -17.71 -4.85
C ALA A 130 29.75 -16.41 -4.26
N THR A 131 29.37 -16.06 -3.02
CA THR A 131 29.86 -14.85 -2.35
C THR A 131 31.08 -15.07 -1.46
N GLY A 132 31.44 -16.33 -1.17
CA GLY A 132 32.46 -16.68 -0.18
C GLY A 132 32.08 -16.32 1.26
N LEU A 133 30.78 -16.18 1.55
CA LEU A 133 30.27 -15.79 2.87
C LEU A 133 29.67 -17.00 3.60
N GLY A 134 29.79 -17.03 4.92
CA GLY A 134 29.11 -18.05 5.72
C GLY A 134 27.58 -17.98 5.59
N ARG A 135 26.90 -19.14 5.61
CA ARG A 135 25.43 -19.25 5.47
C ARG A 135 24.64 -18.35 6.42
N ALA A 136 25.11 -18.20 7.67
CA ALA A 136 24.49 -17.30 8.66
C ALA A 136 24.60 -15.82 8.25
N THR A 137 25.72 -15.43 7.65
CA THR A 137 25.95 -14.07 7.12
C THR A 137 25.06 -13.82 5.91
N VAL A 138 24.89 -14.80 5.02
CA VAL A 138 23.93 -14.74 3.92
C VAL A 138 22.52 -14.51 4.44
N ALA A 139 22.08 -15.31 5.43
CA ALA A 139 20.76 -15.17 6.02
C ALA A 139 20.53 -13.78 6.64
N ARG A 140 21.52 -13.25 7.37
CA ARG A 140 21.47 -11.90 7.95
C ARG A 140 21.47 -10.82 6.87
N GLY A 141 22.32 -10.95 5.85
CA GLY A 141 22.41 -10.01 4.75
C GLY A 141 21.11 -9.92 3.95
N LEU A 142 20.49 -11.07 3.64
CA LEU A 142 19.17 -11.12 3.00
C LEU A 142 18.10 -10.44 3.84
N LYS A 143 18.09 -10.66 5.17
CA LYS A 143 17.13 -10.00 6.06
C LYS A 143 17.32 -8.48 6.07
N ILE A 144 18.56 -8.00 6.10
CA ILE A 144 18.89 -6.57 6.01
C ILE A 144 18.39 -5.98 4.68
N LEU A 145 18.64 -6.67 3.55
CA LEU A 145 18.19 -6.22 2.23
C LEU A 145 16.65 -6.17 2.14
N GLU A 146 15.97 -7.13 2.77
CA GLU A 146 14.51 -7.20 2.87
C GLU A 146 13.95 -6.05 3.72
N ASP A 147 14.53 -5.80 4.90
CA ASP A 147 14.10 -4.72 5.80
C ASP A 147 14.30 -3.33 5.20
N VAL A 148 15.35 -3.17 4.39
CA VAL A 148 15.66 -1.94 3.69
C VAL A 148 14.82 -1.79 2.40
N GLY A 149 14.32 -2.90 1.84
CA GLY A 149 13.45 -2.92 0.66
C GLY A 149 14.17 -3.09 -0.68
N PHE A 150 15.45 -3.47 -0.69
CA PHE A 150 16.17 -3.79 -1.94
C PHE A 150 15.74 -5.14 -2.54
N VAL A 151 15.25 -6.04 -1.68
CA VAL A 151 14.88 -7.40 -2.06
C VAL A 151 13.52 -7.74 -1.45
N MET A 152 12.60 -8.25 -2.25
CA MET A 152 11.40 -8.93 -1.80
C MET A 152 11.61 -10.43 -1.94
N ARG A 153 11.37 -11.17 -0.85
CA ARG A 153 11.57 -12.62 -0.79
C ARG A 153 10.21 -13.32 -0.66
N GLN A 154 9.94 -14.28 -1.55
CA GLN A 154 8.80 -15.18 -1.43
C GLN A 154 9.28 -16.60 -1.18
N ARG A 155 8.85 -17.19 -0.07
CA ARG A 155 9.16 -18.58 0.27
C ARG A 155 8.35 -19.53 -0.60
N ARG A 156 8.98 -20.64 -1.01
CA ARG A 156 8.40 -21.59 -1.95
C ARG A 156 8.41 -23.01 -1.39
N PHE A 157 7.41 -23.80 -1.76
CA PHE A 157 7.38 -25.25 -1.55
C PHE A 157 7.02 -25.97 -2.84
N LYS A 158 7.37 -27.25 -2.95
CA LYS A 158 6.94 -28.13 -4.04
C LYS A 158 6.43 -29.46 -3.49
N ARG A 159 5.62 -30.14 -4.29
CA ARG A 159 5.18 -31.51 -3.99
C ARG A 159 6.34 -32.49 -4.16
N ILE A 160 6.42 -33.48 -3.28
CA ILE A 160 7.38 -34.58 -3.42
C ILE A 160 6.75 -35.59 -4.40
N GLU A 161 7.40 -35.82 -5.53
CA GLU A 161 6.88 -36.68 -6.62
C GLU A 161 6.80 -38.16 -6.19
N ASP A 162 7.80 -38.63 -5.44
CA ASP A 162 7.92 -40.04 -5.01
C ASP A 162 7.35 -40.34 -3.62
N ALA A 163 6.41 -39.53 -3.14
CA ALA A 163 5.81 -39.72 -1.82
C ALA A 163 4.84 -40.92 -1.78
N GLN A 164 5.38 -42.13 -1.69
CA GLN A 164 4.63 -43.36 -1.45
C GLN A 164 4.65 -43.73 0.04
N GLY A 165 3.48 -43.90 0.65
CA GLY A 165 3.33 -44.27 2.05
C GLY A 165 3.09 -43.10 3.03
N PRO A 166 3.07 -43.37 4.35
CA PRO A 166 2.84 -42.35 5.37
C PRO A 166 4.06 -41.41 5.49
N GLY A 167 3.91 -40.15 5.07
CA GLY A 167 4.96 -39.14 5.15
C GLY A 167 4.53 -37.75 4.64
N PRO A 168 5.41 -36.73 4.77
CA PRO A 168 5.15 -35.39 4.25
C PRO A 168 5.00 -35.41 2.72
N ARG A 169 3.96 -34.75 2.20
CA ARG A 169 3.71 -34.66 0.74
C ARG A 169 4.39 -33.46 0.06
N TYR A 170 4.93 -32.54 0.87
CA TYR A 170 5.50 -31.28 0.40
C TYR A 170 6.86 -31.02 1.06
N GLU A 171 7.76 -30.38 0.31
CA GLU A 171 9.06 -29.92 0.79
C GLU A 171 9.32 -28.45 0.44
N GLN A 172 10.08 -27.77 1.30
CA GLN A 172 10.55 -26.42 1.03
C GLN A 172 11.55 -26.45 -0.12
N THR A 173 11.42 -25.51 -1.06
CA THR A 173 12.38 -25.33 -2.16
C THR A 173 13.07 -23.98 -2.05
N SER A 174 13.95 -23.65 -3.01
CA SER A 174 14.62 -22.36 -3.04
C SER A 174 13.62 -21.21 -3.13
N ASN A 175 13.89 -20.13 -2.41
CA ASN A 175 13.00 -18.96 -2.40
C ASN A 175 13.07 -18.20 -3.72
N ALA A 176 12.01 -17.47 -4.04
CA ALA A 176 12.03 -16.47 -5.10
C ALA A 176 12.49 -15.12 -4.54
N TYR A 177 13.31 -14.41 -5.31
CA TYR A 177 13.79 -13.07 -4.96
C TYR A 177 13.46 -12.09 -6.07
N ARG A 178 12.91 -10.93 -5.70
CA ARG A 178 12.71 -9.81 -6.61
C ARG A 178 13.51 -8.62 -6.12
N THR A 179 14.26 -7.99 -7.02
CA THR A 179 15.05 -6.80 -6.72
C THR A 179 14.29 -5.54 -7.03
N MET A 180 14.37 -4.53 -6.16
CA MET A 180 13.67 -3.25 -6.34
C MET A 180 14.52 -2.09 -5.80
N LEU A 181 14.27 -0.88 -6.30
CA LEU A 181 14.79 0.34 -5.69
C LEU A 181 13.72 0.93 -4.75
N PRO A 182 13.90 0.86 -3.43
CA PRO A 182 12.92 1.42 -2.50
C PRO A 182 12.93 2.95 -2.57
N GLN A 183 11.74 3.54 -2.74
CA GLN A 183 11.56 4.99 -2.87
C GLN A 183 12.11 5.77 -1.66
N ALA A 184 12.00 5.18 -0.47
CA ALA A 184 12.51 5.74 0.78
C ALA A 184 14.04 6.01 0.75
N ILE A 185 14.79 5.25 -0.04
CA ILE A 185 16.26 5.39 -0.14
C ILE A 185 16.67 6.43 -1.17
N VAL A 186 15.82 6.73 -2.15
CA VAL A 186 16.12 7.68 -3.23
C VAL A 186 16.54 9.04 -2.67
N ALA A 187 15.92 9.47 -1.56
CA ALA A 187 16.25 10.72 -0.85
C ALA A 187 17.65 10.74 -0.20
N TYR A 188 18.32 9.60 -0.09
CA TYR A 188 19.68 9.46 0.47
C TYR A 188 20.76 9.21 -0.60
N LEU A 189 20.36 9.01 -1.86
CA LEU A 189 21.29 8.85 -2.98
C LEU A 189 21.87 10.21 -3.42
N PRO A 190 23.03 10.28 -4.08
CA PRO A 190 23.53 11.53 -4.66
C PRO A 190 22.54 12.16 -5.66
N ARG A 191 22.56 13.50 -5.81
CA ARG A 191 21.62 14.24 -6.67
C ARG A 191 21.56 13.71 -8.11
N TRP A 192 22.71 13.37 -8.70
CA TRP A 192 22.81 12.83 -10.07
C TRP A 192 22.20 11.43 -10.25
N MET A 193 21.87 10.72 -9.17
CA MET A 193 21.17 9.42 -9.21
C MET A 193 19.66 9.53 -9.00
N ARG A 194 19.17 10.70 -8.59
CA ARG A 194 17.75 10.91 -8.32
C ARG A 194 17.06 11.31 -9.62
N PRO A 195 15.79 10.92 -9.81
CA PRO A 195 15.00 11.51 -10.88
C PRO A 195 14.97 13.03 -10.70
N ALA A 196 14.95 13.76 -11.81
CA ALA A 196 14.75 15.20 -11.76
C ALA A 196 13.46 15.51 -10.98
N PRO A 197 13.44 16.57 -10.16
CA PRO A 197 12.19 17.00 -9.55
C PRO A 197 11.17 17.28 -10.66
N VAL A 198 9.92 16.97 -10.39
CA VAL A 198 8.81 17.34 -11.26
C VAL A 198 8.77 18.86 -11.34
N SER A 199 8.55 19.43 -12.53
CA SER A 199 8.44 20.88 -12.67
C SER A 199 7.24 21.43 -11.89
N ASP A 200 7.36 22.66 -11.40
CA ASP A 200 6.32 23.29 -10.59
C ASP A 200 5.00 23.39 -11.38
N ASP A 201 5.05 23.73 -12.67
CA ASP A 201 3.86 23.74 -13.55
C ASP A 201 3.15 22.38 -13.60
N MET A 202 3.91 21.27 -13.61
CA MET A 202 3.34 19.93 -13.65
C MET A 202 2.79 19.51 -12.29
N LEU A 203 3.36 19.99 -11.19
CA LEU A 203 2.80 19.83 -9.85
C LEU A 203 1.49 20.62 -9.73
N GLN A 204 1.48 21.88 -10.18
CA GLN A 204 0.29 22.72 -10.17
C GLN A 204 -0.83 22.10 -11.01
N ARG A 205 -0.56 21.67 -12.25
CA ARG A 205 -1.55 20.95 -13.07
C ARG A 205 -2.12 19.70 -12.40
N ARG A 206 -1.34 18.99 -11.59
CA ARG A 206 -1.85 17.83 -10.83
C ARG A 206 -2.75 18.24 -9.67
N ILE A 207 -2.42 19.36 -9.02
CA ILE A 207 -3.25 19.95 -7.98
C ILE A 207 -4.56 20.43 -8.60
N ASP A 208 -4.49 21.21 -9.69
CA ASP A 208 -5.65 21.74 -10.41
C ASP A 208 -6.53 20.59 -10.91
N ALA A 209 -5.97 19.58 -11.57
CA ALA A 209 -6.73 18.41 -12.02
C ALA A 209 -7.39 17.64 -10.86
N ALA A 210 -6.73 17.56 -9.70
CA ALA A 210 -7.32 16.93 -8.53
C ALA A 210 -8.46 17.77 -7.93
N GLN A 211 -8.33 19.10 -7.97
CA GLN A 211 -9.38 20.04 -7.58
C GLN A 211 -10.56 19.97 -8.55
N ASP A 212 -10.33 20.01 -9.87
CA ASP A 212 -11.36 19.86 -10.89
C ASP A 212 -12.14 18.55 -10.72
N ILE A 213 -11.45 17.44 -10.43
CA ILE A 213 -12.09 16.15 -10.15
C ILE A 213 -12.90 16.20 -8.85
N ALA A 214 -12.40 16.88 -7.81
CA ALA A 214 -13.10 17.03 -6.54
C ALA A 214 -14.37 17.89 -6.70
N ASP A 215 -14.29 18.99 -7.43
CA ASP A 215 -15.40 19.90 -7.72
C ASP A 215 -16.44 19.20 -8.60
N MET A 216 -16.02 18.51 -9.65
CA MET A 216 -16.88 17.66 -10.46
C MET A 216 -17.60 16.62 -9.59
N ARG A 217 -16.88 15.91 -8.71
CA ARG A 217 -17.49 14.93 -7.79
C ARG A 217 -18.45 15.56 -6.78
N GLY A 218 -18.18 16.77 -6.31
CA GLY A 218 -19.06 17.52 -5.41
C GLY A 218 -20.36 18.00 -6.08
N SER A 219 -20.33 18.23 -7.39
CA SER A 219 -21.51 18.63 -8.16
C SER A 219 -22.46 17.47 -8.53
N LEU A 220 -21.99 16.22 -8.42
CA LEU A 220 -22.78 15.05 -8.78
C LEU A 220 -23.85 14.72 -7.72
N PRO A 221 -25.05 14.29 -8.12
CA PRO A 221 -26.03 13.74 -7.19
C PRO A 221 -25.47 12.48 -6.50
N CYS A 222 -25.88 12.21 -5.26
CA CYS A 222 -25.32 11.13 -4.43
C CYS A 222 -25.45 9.75 -5.11
N LYS A 223 -26.49 9.55 -5.92
CA LYS A 223 -26.64 8.35 -6.76
C LYS A 223 -25.48 8.17 -7.75
N GLU A 224 -25.06 9.22 -8.44
CA GLU A 224 -24.02 9.16 -9.48
C GLU A 224 -22.62 9.14 -8.85
N LEU A 225 -22.44 9.86 -7.75
CA LEU A 225 -21.23 9.83 -6.93
C LEU A 225 -20.89 8.39 -6.50
N ALA A 226 -21.88 7.59 -6.11
CA ALA A 226 -21.68 6.19 -5.75
C ALA A 226 -21.00 5.35 -6.85
N GLY A 227 -21.30 5.64 -8.12
CA GLY A 227 -20.66 4.97 -9.26
C GLY A 227 -19.20 5.37 -9.48
N THR A 228 -18.74 6.48 -8.89
CA THR A 228 -17.35 6.94 -8.99
C THR A 228 -16.45 6.43 -7.86
N ILE A 229 -17.03 5.93 -6.75
CA ILE A 229 -16.31 5.46 -5.56
C ILE A 229 -16.12 3.95 -5.56
N ALA A 230 -17.14 3.20 -5.96
CA ALA A 230 -17.13 1.75 -5.85
C ALA A 230 -17.87 1.07 -7.01
N ASP A 231 -17.27 0.00 -7.53
CA ASP A 231 -17.84 -0.81 -8.60
C ASP A 231 -18.63 -2.03 -8.08
N GLY A 232 -19.37 -2.67 -8.98
CA GLY A 232 -19.99 -3.98 -8.73
C GLY A 232 -21.19 -3.94 -7.78
N ALA A 233 -21.34 -4.97 -6.95
CA ALA A 233 -22.51 -5.13 -6.07
C ALA A 233 -22.60 -4.01 -5.02
N LEU A 234 -21.46 -3.59 -4.46
CA LEU A 234 -21.39 -2.51 -3.48
C LEU A 234 -21.81 -1.16 -4.09
N GLY A 235 -21.30 -0.84 -5.27
CA GLY A 235 -21.68 0.37 -6.01
C GLY A 235 -23.18 0.45 -6.26
N LYS A 236 -23.82 -0.67 -6.64
CA LYS A 236 -25.29 -0.74 -6.84
C LYS A 236 -26.07 -0.45 -5.56
N VAL A 237 -25.61 -0.94 -4.42
CA VAL A 237 -26.26 -0.67 -3.11
C VAL A 237 -26.11 0.80 -2.73
N LEU A 238 -24.89 1.36 -2.87
CA LEU A 238 -24.63 2.76 -2.59
C LEU A 238 -25.41 3.70 -3.51
N ALA A 239 -25.56 3.36 -4.79
CA ALA A 239 -26.37 4.14 -5.73
C ALA A 239 -27.86 4.14 -5.37
N ARG A 240 -28.40 3.01 -4.86
CA ARG A 240 -29.79 2.94 -4.37
C ARG A 240 -30.01 3.82 -3.15
N LEU A 241 -29.06 3.81 -2.20
CA LEU A 241 -29.07 4.67 -1.04
C LEU A 241 -28.97 6.15 -1.43
N GLY A 242 -28.01 6.48 -2.30
CA GLY A 242 -27.83 7.84 -2.84
C GLY A 242 -29.09 8.36 -3.52
N ALA A 243 -29.77 7.53 -4.33
CA ALA A 243 -31.02 7.90 -4.98
C ALA A 243 -32.17 8.17 -3.98
N ALA A 244 -32.15 7.56 -2.79
CA ALA A 244 -33.13 7.83 -1.75
C ALA A 244 -32.85 9.18 -1.07
N LEU A 245 -31.58 9.47 -0.79
CA LEU A 245 -31.15 10.76 -0.24
C LEU A 245 -31.44 11.92 -1.21
N ASP A 246 -31.10 11.74 -2.49
CA ASP A 246 -31.38 12.74 -3.55
C ASP A 246 -32.88 13.04 -3.69
N ARG A 247 -33.76 12.04 -3.48
CA ARG A 247 -35.22 12.25 -3.49
C ARG A 247 -35.69 13.02 -2.26
N GLN A 248 -35.20 12.64 -1.09
CA GLN A 248 -35.55 13.30 0.17
C GLN A 248 -35.16 14.78 0.15
N GLU A 249 -33.98 15.13 -0.36
CA GLU A 249 -33.55 16.54 -0.45
C GLU A 249 -34.40 17.36 -1.41
N ARG A 250 -34.86 16.79 -2.53
CA ARG A 250 -35.75 17.46 -3.50
C ARG A 250 -37.14 17.74 -2.92
N GLU A 251 -37.67 16.82 -2.13
CA GLU A 251 -38.97 16.98 -1.47
C GLU A 251 -38.90 17.93 -0.27
N SER A 252 -37.71 18.13 0.31
CA SER A 252 -37.47 18.98 1.48
C SER A 252 -37.25 20.47 1.16
N GLN A 253 -37.67 20.97 0.00
CA GLN A 253 -37.41 22.36 -0.39
C GLN A 253 -38.16 23.33 0.56
N LYS A 254 -37.44 23.83 1.57
CA LYS A 254 -37.94 24.58 2.75
C LYS A 254 -38.51 25.98 2.47
N ASN A 255 -38.68 26.38 1.21
CA ASN A 255 -39.28 27.66 0.81
C ASN A 255 -40.08 27.50 -0.49
N PRO A 256 -41.25 26.86 -0.47
CA PRO A 256 -42.18 26.97 -1.59
C PRO A 256 -42.58 28.45 -1.73
N GLN A 257 -42.69 28.94 -2.97
CA GLN A 257 -43.20 30.29 -3.21
C GLN A 257 -44.56 30.46 -2.53
N PRO A 258 -44.84 31.60 -1.87
CA PRO A 258 -46.15 31.83 -1.27
C PRO A 258 -47.19 31.77 -2.38
N LEU A 259 -48.22 30.94 -2.19
CA LEU A 259 -49.40 30.89 -3.03
C LEU A 259 -50.02 32.29 -3.09
N SER A 260 -49.91 32.96 -4.24
CA SER A 260 -50.61 34.22 -4.48
C SER A 260 -52.11 33.94 -4.52
N GLU A 261 -52.85 34.69 -3.70
CA GLU A 261 -54.26 34.48 -3.41
C GLU A 261 -55.10 34.32 -4.68
N SER A 262 -55.82 33.20 -4.76
CA SER A 262 -56.86 32.98 -5.76
C SER A 262 -57.95 34.03 -5.56
N SER A 263 -58.18 34.84 -6.59
CA SER A 263 -59.23 35.84 -6.66
C SER A 263 -60.62 35.19 -6.67
N TYR A 264 -61.22 35.03 -5.49
CA TYR A 264 -62.66 34.83 -5.37
C TYR A 264 -63.36 36.15 -5.69
N LYS A 265 -63.76 36.32 -6.96
CA LYS A 265 -64.73 37.34 -7.39
C LYS A 265 -66.08 37.02 -6.76
N GLY A 266 -66.34 37.58 -5.58
CA GLY A 266 -67.69 37.74 -5.04
C GLY A 266 -68.41 38.83 -5.82
N SER A 267 -69.36 38.44 -6.66
CA SER A 267 -70.27 39.30 -7.40
C SER A 267 -71.12 40.15 -6.46
N VAL A 268 -71.02 41.48 -6.56
CA VAL A 268 -72.00 42.42 -6.02
C VAL A 268 -72.99 42.75 -7.12
N PRO A 269 -74.30 42.50 -6.97
CA PRO A 269 -75.30 43.18 -7.79
C PRO A 269 -75.72 44.48 -7.10
N ALA A 270 -75.73 45.55 -7.89
CA ALA A 270 -76.34 46.81 -7.56
C ALA A 270 -77.87 46.72 -7.67
N GLU A 271 -78.58 47.45 -6.80
CA GLU A 271 -79.67 48.40 -7.09
C GLU A 271 -80.72 48.47 -5.97
N GLY A 272 -81.16 49.70 -5.66
CA GLY A 272 -82.54 49.95 -5.23
C GLY A 272 -82.76 50.87 -4.04
N GLY A 273 -83.09 52.15 -4.31
CA GLY A 273 -84.29 52.75 -3.72
C GLY A 273 -84.17 53.78 -2.58
N MET A 274 -84.22 55.05 -3.00
CA MET A 274 -85.13 56.12 -2.52
C MET A 274 -85.32 56.40 -1.00
N THR A 275 -84.96 57.64 -0.63
CA THR A 275 -85.32 58.51 0.51
C THR A 275 -86.81 58.53 0.92
N PRO A 276 -87.22 59.18 2.05
CA PRO A 276 -86.46 60.04 2.98
C PRO A 276 -86.37 59.57 4.43
#